data_AF-A0A0K9FBR2-F1
#
_entry.id   AF-A0A0K9FBR2-F1
#
_cell.length_a   1.000
_cell.length_b   1.000
_cell.length_c   1.000
_cell.angle_alpha   90.00
_cell.angle_beta   90.00
_cell.angle_gamma   90.00
#
_symmetry.space_group_name_H-M   'P 1'
#
loop_
_entity.id
_entity.type
_entity.pdbx_description
1 polymer ?
#
loop_
_entity_poly.entity_id
_entity_poly.type
_entity_poly.pdbx_seq_one_letter_code
_entity_poly.pdbx_strand_id
1 'polypeptide(L)'
;MNFYQIKSTLKITGKESKVFLPNEIFDDLQGYITSGTHLAYAYSYYYLTHFLYRNCKYLNTEVFLDGNVIKQVLGYAESNRTMNYITKKGGLLDDIGYTESIKNIPLGWELKEIEGLTFTMAYDMPKDMLPEIPKMFFLKKPSKAFERTILKHDIETNQIVEEEAQGTFFDVSNTHSVDFNVFMYCMANDEIGTIGFYLYSWLKHKHDIFRNGYDVSYEKLSAETGLPRRTMIKYLNALKGYNLISFKFNQQYYVIGMTDGDRMATTYYANSYSNFYEVPKSFKKMMVMSKDDYNKRNDVVVTMEQLPF
;
A
#
# COMPACT_ATOMS: atom_id res chain seq x y z
N MET A 1 16.61 7.54 -2.57
CA MET A 1 17.67 6.71 -1.93
C MET A 1 17.65 5.35 -2.61
N ASN A 2 18.78 4.67 -2.76
CA ASN A 2 18.80 3.28 -3.24
C ASN A 2 18.43 2.29 -2.13
N PHE A 3 18.21 1.02 -2.49
CA PHE A 3 17.78 -0.02 -1.56
C PHE A 3 18.73 -0.18 -0.35
N TYR A 4 20.05 -0.22 -0.58
CA TYR A 4 21.04 -0.38 0.48
C TYR A 4 21.11 0.83 1.42
N GLN A 5 20.96 2.04 0.86
CA GLN A 5 20.88 3.27 1.64
C GLN A 5 19.65 3.27 2.56
N ILE A 6 18.48 2.86 2.05
CA ILE A 6 17.26 2.74 2.87
C ILE A 6 17.48 1.69 3.96
N LYS A 7 17.98 0.51 3.60
CA LYS A 7 18.26 -0.59 4.54
C LYS A 7 19.19 -0.16 5.68
N SER A 8 20.26 0.56 5.34
CA SER A 8 21.24 1.09 6.30
C SER A 8 20.61 2.17 7.19
N THR A 9 19.98 3.18 6.58
CA THR A 9 19.33 4.31 7.27
C THR A 9 18.33 3.84 8.31
N LEU A 10 17.53 2.82 7.98
CA LEU A 10 16.48 2.28 8.86
C LEU A 10 16.95 1.12 9.76
N LYS A 11 18.24 0.72 9.67
CA LYS A 11 18.83 -0.43 10.36
C LYS A 11 17.94 -1.69 10.29
N ILE A 12 17.59 -2.10 9.07
CA ILE A 12 16.73 -3.28 8.87
C ILE A 12 17.50 -4.56 9.13
N THR A 13 17.00 -5.37 10.07
CA THR A 13 17.67 -6.62 10.52
C THR A 13 17.07 -7.89 9.89
N GLY A 14 15.95 -7.76 9.18
CA GLY A 14 15.27 -8.86 8.48
C GLY A 14 14.21 -9.59 9.31
N LYS A 15 14.13 -9.35 10.63
CA LYS A 15 13.05 -9.88 11.50
C LYS A 15 11.75 -9.08 11.44
N GLU A 16 11.75 -7.97 10.70
CA GLU A 16 10.76 -6.89 10.81
C GLU A 16 9.83 -6.84 9.58
N SER A 17 9.63 -7.97 8.89
CA SER A 17 9.17 -7.95 7.50
C SER A 17 7.69 -7.66 7.30
N LYS A 18 6.78 -8.07 8.18
CA LYS A 18 5.34 -7.90 7.94
C LYS A 18 4.79 -6.67 8.66
N VAL A 19 4.23 -5.75 7.89
CA VAL A 19 3.50 -4.59 8.41
C VAL A 19 2.03 -4.78 8.07
N PHE A 20 1.18 -4.69 9.08
CA PHE A 20 -0.27 -4.79 8.97
C PHE A 20 -0.88 -3.40 9.06
N LEU A 21 -1.73 -3.06 8.10
CA LEU A 21 -2.49 -1.82 8.09
C LEU A 21 -3.99 -2.11 8.09
N PRO A 22 -4.80 -1.22 8.69
CA PRO A 22 -6.26 -1.30 8.61
C PRO A 22 -6.72 -1.33 7.14
N ASN A 23 -7.75 -2.11 6.82
CA ASN A 23 -8.29 -2.16 5.45
C ASN A 23 -9.01 -0.87 5.08
N GLU A 24 -9.66 -0.24 6.05
CA GLU A 24 -10.41 1.01 5.92
C GLU A 24 -9.54 2.20 5.44
N ILE A 25 -8.21 2.13 5.56
CA ILE A 25 -7.29 3.19 5.11
C ILE A 25 -7.48 3.59 3.66
N PHE A 26 -7.81 2.63 2.79
CA PHE A 26 -7.92 2.94 1.39
C PHE A 26 -9.15 3.81 1.10
N ASP A 27 -10.26 3.55 1.78
CA ASP A 27 -11.51 4.31 1.61
C ASP A 27 -11.42 5.63 2.39
N ASP A 28 -10.91 5.60 3.62
CA ASP A 28 -10.71 6.79 4.44
C ASP A 28 -9.86 7.83 3.73
N LEU A 29 -8.68 7.44 3.22
CA LEU A 29 -7.80 8.41 2.54
C LEU A 29 -8.44 8.97 1.27
N GLN A 30 -9.21 8.18 0.53
CA GLN A 30 -9.93 8.65 -0.66
C GLN A 30 -11.05 9.63 -0.32
N GLY A 31 -11.68 9.50 0.85
CA GLY A 31 -12.67 10.44 1.36
C GLY A 31 -12.13 11.86 1.57
N TYR A 32 -10.81 12.01 1.80
CA TYR A 32 -10.18 13.31 2.08
C TYR A 32 -9.16 13.76 1.02
N ILE A 33 -8.69 12.88 0.13
CA ILE A 33 -7.63 13.19 -0.84
C ILE A 33 -8.07 12.84 -2.26
N THR A 34 -8.22 13.87 -3.11
CA THR A 34 -8.60 13.71 -4.52
C THR A 34 -7.42 13.43 -5.46
N SER A 35 -6.20 13.83 -5.07
CA SER A 35 -4.99 13.62 -5.88
C SER A 35 -4.41 12.23 -5.64
N GLY A 36 -4.44 11.37 -6.65
CA GLY A 36 -3.86 10.02 -6.55
C GLY A 36 -2.38 9.99 -6.12
N THR A 37 -1.59 10.99 -6.49
CA THR A 37 -0.19 11.12 -6.03
C THR A 37 -0.11 11.42 -4.54
N HIS A 38 -0.98 12.31 -4.04
CA HIS A 38 -1.02 12.68 -2.63
C HIS A 38 -1.57 11.53 -1.78
N LEU A 39 -2.56 10.80 -2.32
CA LEU A 39 -3.15 9.60 -1.73
C LEU A 39 -2.08 8.52 -1.53
N ALA A 40 -1.33 8.20 -2.59
CA ALA A 40 -0.25 7.24 -2.53
C ALA A 40 0.87 7.66 -1.57
N TYR A 41 1.19 8.95 -1.50
CA TYR A 41 2.12 9.48 -0.52
C TYR A 41 1.62 9.30 0.91
N ALA A 42 0.36 9.67 1.20
CA ALA A 42 -0.24 9.55 2.53
C ALA A 42 -0.23 8.10 3.01
N TYR A 43 -0.65 7.17 2.15
CA TYR A 43 -0.60 5.73 2.43
C TYR A 43 0.84 5.24 2.70
N SER A 44 1.79 5.59 1.83
CA SER A 44 3.19 5.16 1.97
C SER A 44 3.85 5.73 3.22
N TYR A 45 3.56 6.99 3.55
CA TYR A 45 4.02 7.63 4.77
C TYR A 45 3.46 6.94 6.02
N TYR A 46 2.17 6.62 6.01
CA TYR A 46 1.53 5.95 7.13
C TYR A 46 2.05 4.52 7.33
N TYR A 47 2.26 3.79 6.23
CA TYR A 47 2.91 2.48 6.23
C TYR A 47 4.30 2.54 6.85
N LEU A 48 5.14 3.50 6.43
CA LEU A 48 6.48 3.68 7.00
C LEU A 48 6.39 4.09 8.48
N THR A 49 5.48 4.98 8.85
CA THR A 49 5.26 5.38 10.24
C THR A 49 4.90 4.20 11.14
N HIS A 50 3.99 3.33 10.66
CA HIS A 50 3.66 2.06 11.31
C HIS A 50 4.90 1.20 11.57
N PHE A 51 5.71 0.99 10.53
CA PHE A 51 6.94 0.22 10.61
C PHE A 51 7.94 0.81 11.62
N LEU A 52 8.20 2.12 11.54
CA LEU A 52 9.18 2.80 12.38
C LEU A 52 8.75 2.79 13.85
N TYR A 53 7.46 3.00 14.11
CA TYR A 53 6.92 2.99 15.46
C TYR A 53 6.97 1.58 16.05
N ARG A 54 6.44 0.57 15.34
CA ARG A 54 6.42 -0.81 15.84
C ARG A 54 7.82 -1.31 16.20
N ASN A 55 8.80 -0.98 15.36
CA ASN A 55 10.18 -1.44 15.53
C ASN A 55 11.06 -0.43 16.29
N CYS A 56 10.47 0.59 16.91
CA CYS A 56 11.16 1.58 17.74
C CYS A 56 12.38 2.22 17.06
N LYS A 57 12.27 2.56 15.77
CA LYS A 57 13.43 2.95 14.94
C LYS A 57 13.83 4.41 15.06
N TYR A 58 12.96 5.30 15.54
CA TYR A 58 13.18 6.75 15.49
C TYR A 58 14.48 7.24 16.16
N LEU A 59 14.91 6.61 17.27
CA LEU A 59 16.17 6.92 17.97
C LEU A 59 17.22 5.81 17.87
N ASN A 60 16.86 4.65 17.31
CA ASN A 60 17.72 3.47 17.29
C ASN A 60 18.55 3.36 16.01
N THR A 61 18.57 4.38 15.16
CA THR A 61 19.33 4.48 13.90
C THR A 61 20.60 5.32 14.05
N GLU A 62 21.48 5.33 13.04
CA GLU A 62 22.69 6.18 13.08
C GLU A 62 22.35 7.66 12.88
N VAL A 63 21.29 7.92 12.10
CA VAL A 63 20.74 9.24 11.86
C VAL A 63 19.38 9.36 12.53
N PHE A 64 19.05 10.55 12.97
CA PHE A 64 17.74 10.84 13.52
C PHE A 64 16.68 10.83 12.41
N LEU A 65 15.64 10.01 12.55
CA LEU A 65 14.59 9.86 11.52
C LEU A 65 13.56 10.98 11.61
N ASP A 66 13.95 12.17 11.19
CA ASP A 66 13.05 13.33 11.11
C ASP A 66 12.20 13.34 9.83
N GLY A 67 11.34 14.34 9.72
CA GLY A 67 10.48 14.50 8.54
C GLY A 67 11.22 14.69 7.22
N ASN A 68 12.48 15.15 7.23
CA ASN A 68 13.29 15.28 6.02
C ASN A 68 13.86 13.91 5.61
N VAL A 69 14.41 13.14 6.55
CA VAL A 69 14.89 11.77 6.29
C VAL A 69 13.75 10.88 5.83
N ILE A 70 12.58 10.96 6.46
CA ILE A 70 11.38 10.20 6.06
C ILE A 70 10.97 10.54 4.62
N LYS A 71 11.04 11.81 4.20
CA LYS A 71 10.77 12.18 2.80
C LYS A 71 11.77 11.56 1.84
N GLN A 72 13.05 11.57 2.17
CA GLN A 72 14.09 10.95 1.34
C GLN A 72 13.90 9.44 1.20
N VAL A 73 13.49 8.77 2.27
CA VAL A 73 13.11 7.34 2.24
C VAL A 73 11.92 7.11 1.31
N LEU A 74 10.93 8.01 1.30
CA LEU A 74 9.77 7.94 0.41
C LEU A 74 10.07 8.36 -1.05
N GLY A 75 11.32 8.69 -1.39
CA GLY A 75 11.73 9.11 -2.73
C GLY A 75 11.53 10.60 -3.03
N TYR A 76 11.30 11.44 -2.02
CA TYR A 76 11.12 12.89 -2.18
C TYR A 76 12.36 13.66 -1.70
N ALA A 77 12.61 14.81 -2.31
CA ALA A 77 13.62 15.74 -1.81
C ALA A 77 13.28 16.22 -0.39
N GLU A 78 14.30 16.40 0.47
CA GLU A 78 14.14 16.94 1.83
C GLU A 78 13.44 18.32 1.85
N SER A 79 13.70 19.12 0.81
CA SER A 79 13.15 20.45 0.61
C SER A 79 11.71 20.42 0.10
N ASN A 80 11.18 19.26 -0.29
CA ASN A 80 9.80 19.15 -0.77
C ASN A 80 8.83 19.59 0.34
N ARG A 81 7.99 20.58 0.03
CA ARG A 81 6.94 21.11 0.92
C ARG A 81 5.53 20.74 0.45
N THR A 82 5.38 20.23 -0.77
CA THR A 82 4.09 19.92 -1.41
C THR A 82 3.26 18.97 -0.55
N MET A 83 3.90 17.98 0.08
CA MET A 83 3.21 16.97 0.89
C MET A 83 3.11 17.34 2.38
N ASN A 84 3.62 18.50 2.81
CA ASN A 84 3.66 18.84 4.23
C ASN A 84 2.28 18.95 4.85
N TYR A 85 1.26 19.37 4.10
CA TYR A 85 -0.09 19.49 4.65
C TYR A 85 -0.64 18.13 5.11
N ILE A 86 -0.11 17.01 4.58
CA ILE A 86 -0.50 15.65 4.96
C ILE A 86 0.14 15.24 6.29
N THR A 87 1.43 15.56 6.47
CA THR A 87 2.29 14.91 7.48
C THR A 87 2.89 15.85 8.52
N LYS A 88 2.74 17.18 8.38
CA LYS A 88 3.13 18.13 9.43
C LYS A 88 2.31 17.89 10.71
N LYS A 89 2.73 18.47 11.84
CA LYS A 89 1.92 18.50 13.06
C LYS A 89 0.58 19.21 12.80
N GLY A 90 -0.54 18.58 13.14
CA GLY A 90 -1.89 19.07 12.79
C GLY A 90 -2.07 19.16 11.27
N GLY A 91 -1.50 18.19 10.55
CA GLY A 91 -1.77 17.97 9.13
C GLY A 91 -2.87 16.94 8.96
N LEU A 92 -3.23 16.65 7.70
CA LEU A 92 -4.37 15.82 7.37
C LEU A 92 -4.42 14.49 8.12
N LEU A 93 -3.30 13.74 8.20
CA LEU A 93 -3.29 12.45 8.88
C LEU A 93 -3.53 12.55 10.39
N ASP A 94 -3.15 13.68 11.01
CA ASP A 94 -3.52 13.95 12.40
C ASP A 94 -5.01 14.27 12.51
N ASP A 95 -5.51 15.12 11.60
CA ASP A 95 -6.91 15.59 11.61
C ASP A 95 -7.91 14.45 11.41
N ILE A 96 -7.58 13.45 10.58
CA ILE A 96 -8.43 12.27 10.35
C ILE A 96 -8.15 11.11 11.33
N GLY A 97 -7.34 11.34 12.35
CA GLY A 97 -7.08 10.35 13.41
C GLY A 97 -6.26 9.13 12.98
N TYR A 98 -5.48 9.24 11.91
CA TYR A 98 -4.54 8.20 11.51
C TYR A 98 -3.23 8.33 12.28
N THR A 99 -2.74 9.55 12.48
CA THR A 99 -1.54 9.81 13.27
C THR A 99 -1.77 10.74 14.43
N GLU A 100 -0.88 10.71 15.41
CA GLU A 100 -0.83 11.67 16.51
C GLU A 100 0.60 12.21 16.62
N SER A 101 0.77 13.54 16.63
CA SER A 101 2.09 14.15 16.77
C SER A 101 2.54 14.18 18.25
N ILE A 102 3.43 13.27 18.62
CA ILE A 102 3.89 13.11 20.02
C ILE A 102 5.38 13.41 20.19
N LYS A 103 5.77 13.77 21.42
CA LYS A 103 7.17 13.97 21.84
C LYS A 103 7.76 12.80 22.59
N ASN A 104 6.91 11.93 23.16
CA ASN A 104 7.36 10.76 23.90
C ASN A 104 7.62 9.61 22.90
N ILE A 105 8.87 9.18 22.75
CA ILE A 105 9.30 8.32 21.66
C ILE A 105 9.41 6.87 22.14
N PRO A 106 8.90 5.85 21.41
CA PRO A 106 9.13 4.46 21.78
C PRO A 106 10.60 4.08 21.54
N LEU A 107 11.22 3.50 22.56
CA LEU A 107 12.62 3.06 22.54
C LEU A 107 12.76 1.56 22.35
N GLY A 108 11.78 0.81 22.85
CA GLY A 108 11.70 -0.64 22.75
C GLY A 108 10.27 -1.10 22.96
N TRP A 109 10.03 -2.36 22.66
CA TRP A 109 8.76 -3.01 22.94
C TRP A 109 8.99 -4.43 23.44
N GLU A 110 8.04 -4.91 24.22
CA GLU A 110 7.98 -6.28 24.71
C GLU A 110 6.55 -6.80 24.61
N LEU A 111 6.41 -8.12 24.47
CA LEU A 111 5.11 -8.79 24.52
C LEU A 111 5.00 -9.46 25.89
N LYS A 112 4.17 -8.89 26.77
CA LYS A 112 3.88 -9.46 28.09
C LYS A 112 2.66 -10.36 28.01
N GLU A 113 2.65 -11.42 28.81
CA GLU A 113 1.57 -12.42 28.80
C GLU A 113 0.18 -11.84 29.13
N ILE A 114 0.11 -10.85 30.03
CA ILE A 114 -1.15 -10.27 30.52
C ILE A 114 -1.48 -8.95 29.82
N GLU A 115 -0.51 -8.04 29.74
CA GLU A 115 -0.70 -6.68 29.20
C GLU A 115 -0.62 -6.62 27.67
N GLY A 116 -0.20 -7.72 27.03
CA GLY A 116 0.05 -7.75 25.60
C GLY A 116 1.27 -6.92 25.21
N LEU A 117 1.22 -6.28 24.05
CA LEU A 117 2.32 -5.45 23.55
C LEU A 117 2.43 -4.16 24.35
N THR A 118 3.59 -3.95 24.98
CA THR A 118 3.91 -2.72 25.71
C THR A 118 5.16 -2.06 25.14
N PHE A 119 5.21 -0.73 25.14
CA PHE A 119 6.36 0.05 24.69
C PHE A 119 7.06 0.69 25.88
N THR A 120 8.38 0.63 25.90
CA THR A 120 9.22 1.46 26.78
C THR A 120 9.36 2.84 26.12
N MET A 121 8.91 3.89 26.81
CA MET A 121 8.89 5.23 26.25
C MET A 121 10.07 6.06 26.75
N ALA A 122 10.49 7.05 25.96
CA ALA A 122 11.62 7.91 26.31
C ALA A 122 11.40 8.67 27.64
N TYR A 123 10.18 9.09 27.94
CA TYR A 123 9.88 9.79 29.20
C TYR A 123 9.98 8.89 30.44
N ASP A 124 9.98 7.57 30.27
CA ASP A 124 10.15 6.61 31.36
C ASP A 124 11.64 6.40 31.69
N MET A 125 12.54 6.87 30.82
CA MET A 125 13.99 6.71 30.99
C MET A 125 14.63 7.93 31.67
N PRO A 126 15.68 7.72 32.48
CA PRO A 126 16.53 8.80 32.96
C PRO A 126 17.09 9.63 31.79
N LYS A 127 17.10 10.96 31.92
CA LYS A 127 17.48 11.89 30.84
C LYS A 127 18.93 11.69 30.36
N ASP A 128 19.81 11.24 31.24
CA ASP A 128 21.22 10.93 30.97
C ASP A 128 21.42 9.66 30.15
N MET A 129 20.39 8.82 30.00
CA MET A 129 20.41 7.62 29.17
C MET A 129 19.87 7.85 27.75
N LEU A 130 19.35 9.04 27.45
CA LEU A 130 18.77 9.38 26.15
C LEU A 130 19.76 10.19 25.30
N PRO A 131 19.77 9.99 23.97
CA PRO A 131 20.45 10.92 23.08
C PRO A 131 19.81 12.30 23.17
N GLU A 132 20.55 13.35 22.81
CA GLU A 132 19.98 14.70 22.75
C GLU A 132 18.88 14.78 21.68
N ILE A 133 17.62 14.97 22.12
CA ILE A 133 16.47 15.08 21.23
C ILE A 133 16.22 16.56 20.93
N PRO A 134 16.20 16.97 19.65
CA PRO A 134 15.87 18.34 19.28
C PRO A 134 14.53 18.81 19.87
N LYS A 135 14.49 20.01 20.49
CA LYS A 135 13.30 20.52 21.20
C LYS A 135 12.01 20.54 20.37
N MET A 136 12.15 20.76 19.07
CA MET A 136 11.04 20.86 18.10
C MET A 136 10.75 19.54 17.40
N PHE A 137 11.41 18.46 17.78
CA PHE A 137 11.10 17.15 17.23
C PHE A 137 9.77 16.63 17.76
N PHE A 138 9.00 16.07 16.83
CA PHE A 138 7.83 15.27 17.09
C PHE A 138 7.88 14.10 16.11
N LEU A 139 7.41 12.95 16.55
CA LEU A 139 7.14 11.82 15.66
C LEU A 139 5.64 11.66 15.46
N LYS A 140 5.28 10.79 14.52
CA LYS A 140 3.90 10.38 14.29
C LYS A 140 3.65 9.03 14.95
N LYS A 141 2.78 9.00 15.96
CA LYS A 141 2.23 7.77 16.51
C LYS A 141 1.12 7.30 15.58
N PRO A 142 1.12 6.05 15.12
CA PRO A 142 0.05 5.51 14.28
C PRO A 142 -1.17 5.15 15.14
N SER A 143 -2.17 6.03 15.21
CA SER A 143 -3.31 5.87 16.13
C SER A 143 -4.08 4.57 15.87
N LYS A 144 -4.34 4.22 14.60
CA LYS A 144 -5.06 2.97 14.23
C LYS A 144 -4.27 1.68 14.48
N ALA A 145 -2.99 1.80 14.86
CA ALA A 145 -2.22 0.66 15.34
C ALA A 145 -2.60 0.25 16.76
N PHE A 146 -3.13 1.18 17.56
CA PHE A 146 -3.51 0.96 18.96
C PHE A 146 -5.00 0.71 19.12
N GLU A 147 -5.81 1.53 18.46
CA GLU A 147 -7.27 1.50 18.56
C GLU A 147 -7.88 1.92 17.22
N ARG A 148 -8.96 1.28 16.82
CA ARG A 148 -9.64 1.62 15.55
C ARG A 148 -11.13 1.38 15.65
N THR A 149 -11.83 1.90 14.65
CA THR A 149 -13.27 1.70 14.48
C THR A 149 -13.44 0.92 13.19
N ILE A 150 -14.13 -0.22 13.27
CA ILE A 150 -14.43 -1.04 12.10
C ILE A 150 -15.92 -0.93 11.78
N LEU A 151 -16.23 -0.89 10.49
CA LEU A 151 -17.61 -0.99 10.02
C LEU A 151 -17.99 -2.47 9.92
N LYS A 152 -19.05 -2.86 10.62
CA LYS A 152 -19.55 -4.23 10.63
C LYS A 152 -21.01 -4.25 10.22
N HIS A 153 -21.36 -5.27 9.44
CA HIS A 153 -22.75 -5.53 9.12
C HIS A 153 -23.41 -6.25 10.29
N ASP A 154 -24.41 -5.62 10.88
CA ASP A 154 -25.28 -6.20 11.87
C ASP A 154 -26.35 -7.04 11.15
N ILE A 155 -26.32 -8.34 11.42
CA ILE A 155 -27.18 -9.32 10.76
C ILE A 155 -28.65 -9.16 11.21
N GLU A 156 -28.88 -8.72 12.45
CA GLU A 156 -30.22 -8.60 13.03
C GLU A 156 -30.93 -7.34 12.52
N THR A 157 -30.21 -6.22 12.48
CA THR A 157 -30.77 -4.93 12.04
C THR A 157 -30.59 -4.67 10.55
N ASN A 158 -29.75 -5.48 9.88
CA ASN A 158 -29.30 -5.28 8.50
C ASN A 158 -28.66 -3.89 8.28
N GLN A 159 -28.06 -3.31 9.32
CA GLN A 159 -27.40 -2.01 9.29
C GLN A 159 -25.88 -2.16 9.34
N ILE A 160 -25.17 -1.13 8.87
CA ILE A 160 -23.73 -1.02 9.11
C ILE A 160 -23.55 -0.24 10.40
N VAL A 161 -22.89 -0.84 11.38
CA VAL A 161 -22.60 -0.24 12.68
C VAL A 161 -21.09 -0.04 12.83
N GLU A 162 -20.71 1.02 13.53
CA GLU A 162 -19.35 1.27 13.97
C GLU A 162 -19.07 0.49 15.25
N GLU A 163 -18.04 -0.35 15.25
CA GLU A 163 -17.59 -1.11 16.41
C GLU A 163 -16.16 -0.69 16.77
N GLU A 164 -15.93 -0.37 18.04
CA GLU A 164 -14.57 -0.17 18.57
C GLU A 164 -13.81 -1.49 18.54
N ALA A 165 -12.60 -1.47 17.98
CA ALA A 165 -11.76 -2.65 17.85
C ALA A 165 -10.32 -2.32 18.27
N GLN A 166 -9.61 -3.37 18.68
CA GLN A 166 -8.17 -3.28 18.92
C GLN A 166 -7.44 -2.91 17.61
N GLY A 167 -6.43 -2.05 17.74
CA GLY A 167 -5.62 -1.64 16.62
C GLY A 167 -4.69 -2.75 16.10
N THR A 168 -4.07 -2.48 14.95
CA THR A 168 -3.32 -3.50 14.18
C THR A 168 -2.08 -4.06 14.88
N PHE A 169 -1.62 -3.47 15.98
CA PHE A 169 -0.54 -4.02 16.78
C PHE A 169 -0.97 -5.17 17.69
N PHE A 170 -2.27 -5.27 17.98
CA PHE A 170 -2.87 -6.22 18.91
C PHE A 170 -3.76 -7.23 18.16
N ASP A 171 -4.54 -6.77 17.18
CA ASP A 171 -5.39 -7.61 16.34
C ASP A 171 -5.19 -7.31 14.85
N VAL A 172 -4.78 -8.34 14.11
CA VAL A 172 -4.54 -8.28 12.66
C VAL A 172 -5.73 -8.75 11.84
N SER A 173 -6.87 -9.10 12.45
CA SER A 173 -8.11 -9.42 11.73
C SER A 173 -8.57 -8.21 10.92
N ASN A 174 -9.19 -8.38 9.75
CA ASN A 174 -9.59 -7.25 8.89
C ASN A 174 -8.44 -6.23 8.63
N THR A 175 -7.24 -6.73 8.38
CA THR A 175 -6.11 -5.94 7.91
C THR A 175 -5.61 -6.46 6.57
N HIS A 176 -4.74 -5.69 5.92
CA HIS A 176 -3.89 -6.19 4.86
C HIS A 176 -2.44 -6.11 5.32
N SER A 177 -1.63 -7.03 4.78
CA SER A 177 -0.21 -7.10 5.10
C SER A 177 0.62 -6.94 3.84
N VAL A 178 1.68 -6.13 3.94
CA VAL A 178 2.68 -5.98 2.89
C VAL A 178 4.06 -6.14 3.51
N ASP A 179 4.92 -6.90 2.85
CA ASP A 179 6.30 -7.13 3.28
C ASP A 179 7.12 -5.83 3.12
N PHE A 180 7.89 -5.47 4.14
CA PHE A 180 8.70 -4.25 4.15
C PHE A 180 9.77 -4.24 3.06
N ASN A 181 10.24 -5.41 2.60
CA ASN A 181 11.12 -5.49 1.44
C ASN A 181 10.42 -5.04 0.16
N VAL A 182 9.10 -5.25 0.01
CA VAL A 182 8.32 -4.69 -1.10
C VAL A 182 8.31 -3.17 -1.00
N PHE A 183 8.09 -2.61 0.20
CA PHE A 183 8.16 -1.16 0.41
C PHE A 183 9.53 -0.60 0.01
N MET A 184 10.62 -1.17 0.55
CA MET A 184 11.98 -0.71 0.23
C MET A 184 12.28 -0.82 -1.26
N TYR A 185 11.87 -1.92 -1.90
CA TYR A 185 12.03 -2.12 -3.34
C TYR A 185 11.30 -1.03 -4.13
N CYS A 186 10.05 -0.72 -3.78
CA CYS A 186 9.28 0.32 -4.46
C CYS A 186 9.90 1.71 -4.28
N MET A 187 10.33 2.05 -3.05
CA MET A 187 10.93 3.36 -2.77
C MET A 187 12.31 3.53 -3.41
N ALA A 188 13.05 2.45 -3.61
CA ALA A 188 14.35 2.45 -4.28
C ALA A 188 14.24 2.49 -5.82
N ASN A 189 13.04 2.32 -6.37
CA ASN A 189 12.79 2.24 -7.80
C ASN A 189 11.98 3.46 -8.27
N ASP A 190 12.63 4.37 -8.99
CA ASP A 190 12.05 5.63 -9.46
C ASP A 190 10.85 5.45 -10.43
N GLU A 191 10.72 4.29 -11.08
CA GLU A 191 9.57 3.97 -11.93
C GLU A 191 8.33 3.52 -11.15
N ILE A 192 8.51 3.11 -9.89
CA ILE A 192 7.46 2.55 -9.03
C ILE A 192 7.09 3.54 -7.92
N GLY A 193 8.03 3.87 -7.04
CA GLY A 193 7.83 4.83 -5.94
C GLY A 193 6.57 4.59 -5.09
N THR A 194 6.03 5.67 -4.52
CA THR A 194 4.83 5.64 -3.67
C THR A 194 3.58 5.21 -4.40
N ILE A 195 3.38 5.63 -5.65
CA ILE A 195 2.18 5.28 -6.43
C ILE A 195 2.16 3.79 -6.76
N GLY A 196 3.29 3.23 -7.20
CA GLY A 196 3.40 1.80 -7.46
C GLY A 196 3.25 0.97 -6.19
N PHE A 197 3.83 1.41 -5.07
CA PHE A 197 3.66 0.75 -3.77
C PHE A 197 2.20 0.74 -3.30
N TYR A 198 1.52 1.87 -3.38
CA TYR A 198 0.10 2.00 -3.04
C TYR A 198 -0.76 1.06 -3.89
N LEU A 199 -0.58 1.08 -5.21
CA LEU A 199 -1.33 0.23 -6.13
C LEU A 199 -1.05 -1.27 -5.92
N TYR A 200 0.21 -1.65 -5.68
CA TYR A 200 0.57 -3.02 -5.30
C TYR A 200 -0.14 -3.43 -4.01
N SER A 201 -0.14 -2.56 -3.00
CA SER A 201 -0.76 -2.84 -1.71
C SER A 201 -2.27 -3.06 -1.82
N TRP A 202 -2.96 -2.24 -2.61
CA TRP A 202 -4.38 -2.43 -2.92
C TRP A 202 -4.63 -3.78 -3.62
N LEU A 203 -3.86 -4.09 -4.67
CA LEU A 203 -3.99 -5.36 -5.39
C LEU A 203 -3.68 -6.57 -4.50
N LYS A 204 -2.70 -6.45 -3.60
CA LYS A 204 -2.37 -7.48 -2.60
C LYS A 204 -3.52 -7.70 -1.63
N HIS A 205 -4.10 -6.63 -1.09
CA HIS A 205 -5.31 -6.68 -0.26
C HIS A 205 -6.45 -7.40 -0.99
N LYS A 206 -6.75 -7.04 -2.24
CA LYS A 206 -7.82 -7.71 -3.01
C LYS A 206 -7.47 -9.17 -3.33
N HIS A 207 -6.23 -9.48 -3.65
CA HIS A 207 -5.78 -10.86 -3.88
C HIS A 207 -5.93 -11.74 -2.62
N ASP A 208 -5.71 -11.19 -1.43
CA ASP A 208 -5.92 -11.92 -0.17
C ASP A 208 -7.39 -12.27 0.09
N ILE A 209 -8.32 -11.43 -0.40
CA ILE A 209 -9.76 -11.68 -0.34
C ILE A 209 -10.19 -12.67 -1.44
N PHE A 210 -9.75 -12.45 -2.67
CA PHE A 210 -10.11 -13.23 -3.85
C PHE A 210 -9.03 -14.27 -4.18
N ARG A 211 -9.17 -15.49 -3.63
CA ARG A 211 -8.17 -16.57 -3.72
C ARG A 211 -7.72 -16.94 -5.14
N ASN A 212 -8.54 -16.68 -6.16
CA ASN A 212 -8.23 -16.99 -7.56
C ASN A 212 -7.67 -15.78 -8.34
N GLY A 213 -7.26 -14.74 -7.62
CA GLY A 213 -6.85 -13.45 -8.18
C GLY A 213 -8.00 -12.45 -8.23
N TYR A 214 -7.66 -11.19 -8.48
CA TYR A 214 -8.63 -10.09 -8.51
C TYR A 214 -9.01 -9.73 -9.95
N ASP A 215 -10.25 -10.05 -10.32
CA ASP A 215 -10.83 -9.67 -11.61
C ASP A 215 -11.36 -8.23 -11.56
N VAL A 216 -10.73 -7.34 -12.33
CA VAL A 216 -11.13 -5.93 -12.33
C VAL A 216 -10.90 -5.26 -13.69
N SER A 217 -11.84 -4.40 -14.08
CA SER A 217 -11.67 -3.50 -15.23
C SER A 217 -10.78 -2.31 -14.86
N TYR A 218 -10.25 -1.61 -15.86
CA TYR A 218 -9.46 -0.40 -15.60
C TYR A 218 -10.30 0.71 -14.98
N GLU A 219 -11.57 0.80 -15.36
CA GLU A 219 -12.52 1.80 -14.89
C GLU A 219 -12.85 1.56 -13.41
N LYS A 220 -13.16 0.31 -13.04
CA LYS A 220 -13.43 -0.06 -11.65
C LYS A 220 -12.18 0.10 -10.78
N LEU A 221 -11.03 -0.37 -11.23
CA LEU A 221 -9.78 -0.23 -10.46
C LEU A 221 -9.37 1.23 -10.27
N SER A 222 -9.60 2.09 -11.29
CA SER A 222 -9.33 3.53 -11.19
C SER A 222 -10.24 4.20 -10.16
N ALA A 223 -11.52 3.85 -10.14
CA ALA A 223 -12.48 4.35 -9.14
C ALA A 223 -12.12 3.86 -7.73
N GLU A 224 -11.81 2.59 -7.59
CA GLU A 224 -11.49 1.94 -6.31
C GLU A 224 -10.18 2.43 -5.67
N THR A 225 -9.20 2.82 -6.48
CA THR A 225 -7.89 3.26 -5.98
C THR A 225 -7.76 4.76 -5.89
N GLY A 226 -8.70 5.53 -6.44
CA GLY A 226 -8.58 6.99 -6.60
C GLY A 226 -7.47 7.43 -7.56
N LEU A 227 -6.83 6.51 -8.28
CA LEU A 227 -5.80 6.83 -9.26
C LEU A 227 -6.43 7.14 -10.61
N PRO A 228 -6.10 8.26 -11.27
CA PRO A 228 -6.55 8.52 -12.64
C PRO A 228 -6.13 7.39 -13.57
N ARG A 229 -7.04 6.94 -14.44
CA ARG A 229 -6.84 5.78 -15.33
C ARG A 229 -5.49 5.75 -16.06
N ARG A 230 -5.03 6.89 -16.61
CA ARG A 230 -3.73 6.98 -17.29
C ARG A 230 -2.56 6.67 -16.34
N THR A 231 -2.60 7.23 -15.14
CA THR A 231 -1.60 7.00 -14.09
C THR A 231 -1.65 5.55 -13.62
N MET A 232 -2.84 5.03 -13.33
CA MET A 232 -3.04 3.64 -12.92
C MET A 232 -2.49 2.66 -13.96
N ILE A 233 -2.78 2.85 -15.26
CA ILE A 233 -2.24 1.99 -16.34
C ILE A 233 -0.72 2.07 -16.42
N LYS A 234 -0.14 3.27 -16.29
CA LYS A 234 1.32 3.46 -16.27
C LYS A 234 1.95 2.60 -15.16
N TYR A 235 1.44 2.73 -13.93
CA TYR A 235 1.99 1.99 -12.79
C TYR A 235 1.66 0.50 -12.83
N LEU A 236 0.49 0.07 -13.31
CA LEU A 236 0.21 -1.35 -13.56
C LEU A 236 1.25 -1.97 -14.52
N ASN A 237 1.61 -1.25 -15.58
CA ASN A 237 2.62 -1.74 -16.52
C ASN A 237 4.01 -1.81 -15.89
N ALA A 238 4.38 -0.84 -15.04
CA ALA A 238 5.63 -0.91 -14.28
C ALA A 238 5.62 -2.12 -13.32
N LEU A 239 4.55 -2.31 -12.54
CA LEU A 239 4.41 -3.44 -11.63
C LEU A 239 4.50 -4.79 -12.36
N LYS A 240 3.92 -4.91 -13.56
CA LYS A 240 4.07 -6.11 -14.41
C LYS A 240 5.51 -6.30 -14.89
N GLY A 241 6.13 -5.22 -15.37
CA GLY A 241 7.49 -5.25 -15.90
C GLY A 241 8.51 -5.71 -14.86
N TYR A 242 8.36 -5.27 -13.61
CA TYR A 242 9.21 -5.67 -12.48
C TYR A 242 8.73 -6.95 -11.76
N ASN A 243 7.68 -7.60 -12.27
CA ASN A 243 7.09 -8.81 -11.71
C ASN A 243 6.56 -8.67 -10.26
N LEU A 244 6.13 -7.47 -9.89
CA LEU A 244 5.40 -7.23 -8.64
C LEU A 244 4.00 -7.83 -8.72
N ILE A 245 3.40 -7.83 -9.91
CA ILE A 245 2.10 -8.45 -10.15
C ILE A 245 2.16 -9.39 -11.36
N SER A 246 1.48 -10.51 -11.26
CA SER A 246 1.14 -11.38 -12.39
C SER A 246 -0.25 -11.05 -12.89
N PHE A 247 -0.56 -11.39 -14.14
CA PHE A 247 -1.87 -11.12 -14.73
C PHE A 247 -2.30 -12.21 -15.71
N LYS A 248 -3.62 -12.40 -15.82
CA LYS A 248 -4.26 -13.31 -16.78
C LYS A 248 -5.31 -12.53 -17.55
N PHE A 249 -5.18 -12.52 -18.87
CA PHE A 249 -6.25 -12.03 -19.73
C PHE A 249 -7.34 -13.09 -19.82
N ASN A 250 -8.56 -12.74 -19.41
CA ASN A 250 -9.72 -13.62 -19.52
C ASN A 250 -10.41 -13.53 -20.90
N GLN A 251 -9.89 -12.69 -21.78
CA GLN A 251 -10.31 -12.57 -23.18
C GLN A 251 -9.08 -12.54 -24.09
N GLN A 252 -9.21 -13.07 -25.30
CA GLN A 252 -8.09 -13.17 -26.25
C GLN A 252 -7.73 -11.83 -26.90
N TYR A 253 -8.74 -10.98 -27.13
CA TYR A 253 -8.61 -9.72 -27.87
C TYR A 253 -9.31 -8.59 -27.12
N TYR A 254 -8.77 -7.39 -27.23
CA TYR A 254 -9.48 -6.16 -26.93
C TYR A 254 -10.21 -5.72 -28.20
N VAL A 255 -11.53 -5.91 -28.23
CA VAL A 255 -12.34 -5.63 -29.41
C VAL A 255 -12.88 -4.20 -29.36
N ILE A 256 -12.52 -3.39 -30.35
CA ILE A 256 -12.98 -2.01 -30.48
C ILE A 256 -14.49 -2.01 -30.74
N GLY A 257 -15.25 -1.23 -29.98
CA GLY A 257 -16.71 -1.13 -30.13
C GLY A 257 -17.51 -2.27 -29.48
N MET A 258 -16.85 -3.18 -28.76
CA MET A 258 -17.51 -4.13 -27.87
C MET A 258 -18.04 -3.42 -26.62
N THR A 259 -19.26 -3.75 -26.20
CA THR A 259 -19.90 -3.13 -25.02
C THR A 259 -19.22 -3.60 -23.73
N ASP A 260 -19.33 -2.84 -22.65
CA ASP A 260 -18.65 -3.18 -21.39
C ASP A 260 -19.18 -4.48 -20.77
N GLY A 261 -20.44 -4.85 -21.02
CA GLY A 261 -21.02 -6.11 -20.54
C GLY A 261 -20.44 -7.36 -21.21
N ASP A 262 -19.93 -7.22 -22.44
CA ASP A 262 -19.32 -8.32 -23.20
C ASP A 262 -17.81 -8.46 -22.90
N ARG A 263 -17.22 -7.50 -22.20
CA ARG A 263 -15.78 -7.46 -21.92
C ARG A 263 -15.46 -8.23 -20.65
N MET A 264 -14.51 -9.14 -20.76
CA MET A 264 -13.98 -9.83 -19.58
C MET A 264 -12.85 -9.03 -18.94
N ALA A 265 -12.95 -8.84 -17.62
CA ALA A 265 -11.92 -8.19 -16.81
C ALA A 265 -10.60 -8.97 -16.84
N THR A 266 -9.49 -8.30 -16.55
CA THR A 266 -8.18 -8.95 -16.36
C THR A 266 -8.06 -9.41 -14.91
N THR A 267 -7.57 -10.62 -14.69
CA THR A 267 -7.23 -11.10 -13.35
C THR A 267 -5.83 -10.63 -12.98
N TYR A 268 -5.66 -10.10 -11.76
CA TYR A 268 -4.36 -9.73 -11.21
C TYR A 268 -4.01 -10.55 -9.97
N TYR A 269 -2.73 -10.86 -9.81
CA TYR A 269 -2.16 -11.55 -8.65
C TYR A 269 -0.99 -10.75 -8.13
N ALA A 270 -0.92 -10.55 -6.82
CA ALA A 270 0.26 -9.92 -6.20
C ALA A 270 1.32 -10.99 -5.92
N ASN A 271 2.54 -10.77 -6.43
CA ASN A 271 3.68 -11.67 -6.23
C ASN A 271 4.43 -11.34 -4.94
N SER A 272 5.18 -12.31 -4.40
CA SER A 272 6.11 -12.10 -3.29
C SER A 272 7.39 -11.39 -3.74
N TYR A 273 8.03 -10.67 -2.81
CA TYR A 273 9.29 -9.95 -3.05
C TYR A 273 10.38 -10.80 -3.70
N SER A 274 10.47 -12.08 -3.34
CA SER A 274 11.43 -13.05 -3.88
C SER A 274 11.36 -13.23 -5.41
N ASN A 275 10.26 -12.82 -6.03
CA ASN A 275 10.01 -13.00 -7.46
C ASN A 275 10.24 -11.72 -8.27
N PHE A 276 10.57 -10.60 -7.64
CA PHE A 276 10.71 -9.31 -8.33
C PHE A 276 11.96 -9.30 -9.21
N TYR A 277 11.90 -8.57 -10.31
CA TYR A 277 13.05 -8.39 -11.20
C TYR A 277 13.82 -7.14 -10.83
N GLU A 278 15.14 -7.13 -10.99
CA GLU A 278 15.93 -5.89 -10.80
C GLU A 278 15.71 -4.88 -11.93
N VAL A 279 15.44 -5.38 -13.14
CA VAL A 279 15.26 -4.62 -14.39
C VAL A 279 13.92 -5.02 -15.00
N PRO A 280 13.13 -4.07 -15.55
CA PRO A 280 11.81 -4.40 -16.05
C PRO A 280 11.92 -5.27 -17.31
N LYS A 281 11.08 -6.29 -17.40
CA LYS A 281 10.98 -7.18 -18.55
C LYS A 281 9.75 -6.84 -19.39
N SER A 282 9.85 -7.11 -20.68
CA SER A 282 8.68 -7.06 -21.56
C SER A 282 7.67 -8.14 -21.16
N PHE A 283 6.39 -7.82 -21.35
CA PHE A 283 5.29 -8.73 -21.06
C PHE A 283 4.27 -8.70 -22.19
N LYS A 284 3.52 -9.80 -22.35
CA LYS A 284 2.49 -9.91 -23.38
C LYS A 284 1.39 -8.87 -23.13
N LYS A 285 1.14 -8.03 -24.13
CA LYS A 285 -0.02 -7.12 -24.13
C LYS A 285 -1.20 -7.81 -24.83
N MET A 286 -2.42 -7.43 -24.44
CA MET A 286 -3.63 -7.89 -25.13
C MET A 286 -3.61 -7.35 -26.56
N MET A 287 -3.90 -8.21 -27.53
CA MET A 287 -4.00 -7.79 -28.93
C MET A 287 -5.29 -7.00 -29.13
N VAL A 288 -5.22 -5.93 -29.91
CA VAL A 288 -6.39 -5.10 -30.26
C VAL A 288 -6.94 -5.57 -31.60
N MET A 289 -8.27 -5.67 -31.72
CA MET A 289 -8.96 -6.11 -32.93
C MET A 289 -10.20 -5.26 -33.21
N SER A 290 -10.57 -5.11 -34.47
CA SER A 290 -11.86 -4.49 -34.84
C SER A 290 -13.02 -5.45 -34.54
N LYS A 291 -14.24 -4.91 -34.39
CA LYS A 291 -15.43 -5.76 -34.19
C LYS A 291 -15.69 -6.67 -35.39
N ASP A 292 -15.46 -6.18 -36.60
CA ASP A 292 -15.70 -6.94 -37.84
C ASP A 292 -14.73 -8.12 -37.98
N ASP A 293 -13.45 -7.91 -37.69
CA ASP A 293 -12.45 -8.99 -37.74
C ASP A 293 -12.69 -10.03 -36.65
N TYR A 294 -13.14 -9.58 -35.47
CA TYR A 294 -13.49 -10.47 -34.36
C TYR A 294 -14.69 -11.37 -34.72
N ASN A 295 -15.75 -10.79 -35.27
CA ASN A 295 -16.94 -11.53 -35.69
C ASN A 295 -16.61 -12.54 -36.80
N LYS A 296 -15.88 -12.13 -37.84
CA LYS A 296 -15.44 -13.04 -38.91
C LYS A 296 -14.66 -14.24 -38.37
N ARG A 297 -13.83 -14.03 -37.35
CA ARG A 297 -13.03 -15.12 -36.76
C ARG A 297 -13.88 -16.07 -35.93
N ASN A 298 -14.81 -15.54 -35.14
CA ASN A 298 -15.73 -16.36 -34.35
C ASN A 298 -16.70 -17.15 -35.25
N ASP A 299 -17.20 -16.54 -36.33
CA ASP A 299 -18.03 -17.25 -37.33
C ASP A 299 -17.27 -18.41 -37.98
N VAL A 300 -15.97 -18.24 -38.23
CA VAL A 300 -15.11 -19.32 -38.76
C VAL A 300 -14.87 -20.42 -37.73
N VAL A 301 -14.74 -20.10 -36.44
CA VAL A 301 -14.56 -21.11 -35.38
C VAL A 301 -15.86 -21.91 -35.15
N VAL A 302 -17.00 -21.23 -35.10
CA VAL A 302 -18.32 -21.87 -34.95
C VAL A 302 -18.64 -22.78 -36.14
N THR A 303 -18.27 -22.37 -37.36
CA THR A 303 -18.46 -23.21 -38.56
C THR A 303 -17.51 -24.41 -38.62
N MET A 304 -16.31 -24.34 -38.03
CA MET A 304 -15.39 -25.48 -37.95
C MET A 304 -15.78 -26.52 -36.89
N GLU A 305 -16.40 -26.13 -35.78
CA GLU A 305 -16.91 -27.07 -34.76
C GLU A 305 -18.20 -27.79 -35.19
N GLN A 306 -18.87 -27.30 -36.23
CA GLN A 306 -20.10 -27.88 -36.80
C GLN A 306 -19.85 -28.85 -37.97
N LEU A 307 -18.60 -29.08 -38.37
CA LEU A 307 -18.28 -30.09 -39.38
C LEU A 307 -18.24 -31.48 -38.72
N PRO A 308 -19.06 -32.44 -39.17
CA PRO A 308 -18.96 -33.81 -38.69
C PRO A 308 -17.61 -34.38 -39.13
N PHE A 309 -16.93 -35.07 -38.20
CA PHE A 309 -15.73 -35.86 -38.48
C PHE A 309 -15.97 -36.89 -39.59
#